data_AF-A0A829GQJ9-F1
#
_entry.id   AF-A0A829GQJ9-F1
#
_cell.length_a   1.000
_cell.length_b   1.000
_cell.length_c   1.000
_cell.angle_alpha   90.00
_cell.angle_beta   90.00
_cell.angle_gamma   90.00
#
_symmetry.space_group_name_H-M   'P 1'
#
loop_
_entity.id
_entity.type
_entity.pdbx_description
1 polymer ?
#
loop_
_entity_poly.entity_id
_entity_poly.type
_entity_poly.pdbx_seq_one_letter_code
_entity_poly.pdbx_strand_id
1 'polypeptide(L)' 'MKKIELFEPAMCCSTGVCGPSVDKELIQTTAIQRYVSVNAQGQAMFIRRNLAQNPDAFVRNPIVAQELKRQG' A
#
# COMPACT_ATOMS: atom_id res chain seq x y z
N MET A 1 1.34 17.04 -8.73
CA MET A 1 1.50 16.08 -7.62
C MET A 1 1.54 14.67 -8.19
N LYS A 2 2.61 13.91 -7.94
CA LYS A 2 2.74 12.50 -8.35
C LYS A 2 2.09 11.60 -7.30
N LYS A 3 1.29 10.61 -7.74
CA LYS A 3 0.62 9.66 -6.85
C LYS A 3 1.26 8.29 -6.98
N ILE A 4 1.66 7.71 -5.86
CA ILE A 4 2.17 6.34 -5.76
C ILE A 4 1.12 5.58 -4.94
N GLU A 5 0.50 4.56 -5.53
CA GLU A 5 -0.43 3.66 -4.85
C GLU A 5 0.17 2.25 -4.80
N LEU A 6 0.35 1.73 -3.59
CA LEU A 6 0.78 0.36 -3.34
C LEU A 6 -0.43 -0.48 -2.91
N PHE A 7 -0.68 -1.58 -3.61
CA PHE A 7 -1.74 -2.54 -3.34
C PHE A 7 -1.12 -3.80 -2.74
N GLU A 8 -1.48 -4.10 -1.50
CA GLU A 8 -0.88 -5.13 -0.67
C GLU A 8 -1.86 -6.28 -0.41
N PRO A 9 -1.36 -7.48 -0.03
CA PRO A 9 -2.21 -8.60 0.36
C PRO A 9 -3.18 -8.26 1.51
N ALA A 10 -4.06 -9.19 1.85
CA ALA A 10 -4.86 -9.06 3.06
C ALA A 10 -3.95 -9.03 4.30
N MET A 11 -4.00 -7.94 5.07
CA MET A 11 -3.19 -7.73 6.27
C MET A 11 -4.06 -7.41 7.47
N CYS A 12 -3.60 -7.74 8.68
CA CYS A 12 -4.31 -7.46 9.93
C CYS A 12 -4.36 -5.95 10.26
N CYS A 13 -3.34 -5.19 9.85
CA CYS A 13 -3.25 -3.74 10.06
C CYS A 13 -2.76 -3.01 8.80
N SER A 14 -2.86 -1.69 8.80
CA SER A 14 -2.60 -0.84 7.64
C SER A 14 -1.18 -0.93 7.07
N THR A 15 -0.19 -1.22 7.89
CA THR A 15 1.22 -1.32 7.48
C THR A 15 1.75 -2.74 7.49
N GLY A 16 0.98 -3.69 8.05
CA GLY A 16 1.40 -5.07 8.29
C GLY A 16 2.54 -5.24 9.31
N VAL A 17 2.89 -4.20 10.09
CA VAL A 17 3.95 -4.26 11.12
C VAL A 17 3.43 -4.64 12.52
N CYS A 18 2.26 -5.23 12.59
CA CYS A 18 1.62 -5.69 13.81
C CYS A 18 1.84 -7.19 14.00
N GLY A 19 2.24 -7.61 15.21
CA GLY A 19 2.43 -9.01 15.56
C GLY A 19 3.87 -9.39 15.92
N PRO A 20 4.10 -10.64 16.32
CA PRO A 20 5.39 -11.08 16.87
C PRO A 20 6.49 -11.29 15.82
N SER A 21 6.14 -11.41 14.55
CA SER A 21 7.09 -11.61 13.44
C SER A 21 6.77 -10.62 12.33
N VAL A 22 7.54 -9.53 12.29
CA VAL A 22 7.33 -8.45 11.33
C VAL A 22 8.25 -8.62 10.13
N ASP A 23 7.69 -8.49 8.93
CA ASP A 23 8.46 -8.49 7.69
C ASP A 23 9.29 -7.20 7.56
N LYS A 24 10.59 -7.36 7.31
CA LYS A 24 11.53 -6.25 7.11
C LYS A 24 11.14 -5.37 5.92
N GLU A 25 10.58 -5.93 4.85
CA GLU A 25 10.15 -5.17 3.68
C GLU A 25 8.98 -4.23 4.02
N LEU A 26 8.06 -4.67 4.87
CA LEU A 26 6.95 -3.84 5.36
C LEU A 26 7.45 -2.70 6.26
N ILE A 27 8.49 -2.92 7.06
CA ILE A 27 9.15 -1.86 7.84
C ILE A 27 9.77 -0.83 6.91
N GLN A 28 10.54 -1.27 5.91
CA GLN A 28 11.19 -0.37 4.95
C GLN A 28 10.16 0.44 4.15
N THR A 29 9.13 -0.22 3.64
CA THR A 29 8.03 0.43 2.92
C THR A 29 7.32 1.49 3.78
N THR A 30 7.09 1.17 5.07
CA THR A 30 6.52 2.13 6.03
C THR A 30 7.43 3.35 6.24
N ALA A 31 8.74 3.14 6.32
CA ALA A 31 9.71 4.24 6.42
C ALA A 31 9.74 5.10 5.15
N ILE A 32 9.68 4.48 3.96
CA ILE A 32 9.63 5.18 2.66
C ILE A 32 8.36 6.04 2.56
N GLN A 33 7.20 5.48 2.90
CA GLN A 33 5.94 6.23 2.88
C GLN A 33 6.03 7.47 3.80
N ARG A 34 6.60 7.31 5.00
CA ARG A 34 6.81 8.42 5.94
C ARG A 34 7.80 9.44 5.40
N TYR A 35 8.89 9.00 4.78
CA TYR A 35 9.86 9.89 4.15
C TYR A 35 9.20 10.74 3.05
N VAL A 36 8.41 10.12 2.16
CA VAL A 36 7.69 10.84 1.09
C VAL A 36 6.71 11.85 1.69
N SER A 37 5.93 11.45 2.70
CA SER A 37 4.96 12.32 3.37
C SER A 37 5.60 13.59 3.94
N VAL A 38 6.80 13.47 4.54
CA VAL A 38 7.50 14.59 5.18
C VAL A 38 8.29 15.42 4.17
N ASN A 39 8.97 14.79 3.20
CA ASN A 39 9.98 15.46 2.39
C ASN A 39 9.51 15.86 0.99
N ALA A 40 8.41 15.30 0.49
CA ALA A 40 7.97 15.60 -0.87
C ALA A 40 7.32 16.99 -1.02
N GLN A 41 7.09 17.75 0.07
CA GLN A 41 6.53 19.11 0.03
C GLN A 41 5.24 19.21 -0.82
N GLY A 42 4.37 18.19 -0.76
CA GLY A 42 3.15 18.11 -1.56
C GLY A 42 3.36 17.76 -3.05
N GLN A 43 4.59 17.56 -3.50
CA GLN A 43 4.91 17.16 -4.87
C GLN A 43 4.60 15.68 -5.12
N ALA A 44 4.62 14.84 -4.08
CA ALA A 44 4.28 13.43 -4.16
C ALA A 44 3.42 12.95 -2.99
N MET A 45 2.56 11.96 -3.25
CA MET A 45 1.72 11.31 -2.25
C MET A 45 1.86 9.79 -2.39
N PHE A 46 2.18 9.12 -1.29
CA PHE A 46 2.30 7.66 -1.21
C PHE A 46 1.11 7.11 -0.40
N ILE A 47 0.23 6.34 -1.05
CA ILE A 47 -0.91 5.67 -0.43
C ILE A 47 -0.68 4.17 -0.47
N ARG A 48 -0.90 3.51 0.66
CA ARG A 48 -0.95 2.06 0.78
C ARG A 48 -2.38 1.60 0.95
N ARG A 49 -2.72 0.47 0.33
CA ARG A 49 -4.04 -0.17 0.40
C ARG A 49 -3.84 -1.65 0.57
N ASN A 50 -4.46 -2.25 1.57
CA ASN A 50 -4.44 -3.71 1.73
C ASN A 50 -5.84 -4.28 1.51
N LEU A 51 -5.91 -5.53 1.03
CA LEU A 51 -7.18 -6.12 0.60
C LEU A 51 -8.20 -6.25 1.74
N ALA A 52 -7.74 -6.53 2.97
CA ALA A 52 -8.60 -6.71 4.13
C ALA A 52 -9.29 -5.40 4.55
N GLN A 53 -8.60 -4.27 4.45
CA GLN A 53 -9.12 -2.97 4.90
C GLN A 53 -9.67 -2.11 3.77
N ASN A 54 -9.28 -2.38 2.52
CA ASN A 54 -9.66 -1.56 1.36
C ASN A 54 -10.12 -2.39 0.15
N PRO A 55 -11.03 -3.37 0.30
CA PRO A 55 -11.43 -4.26 -0.80
C PRO A 55 -11.98 -3.48 -2.00
N ASP A 56 -12.77 -2.42 -1.75
CA ASP A 56 -13.33 -1.58 -2.80
C ASP A 56 -12.28 -0.90 -3.69
N ALA A 57 -11.06 -0.68 -3.19
CA ALA A 57 -10.03 -0.04 -3.99
C ALA A 57 -9.45 -0.98 -5.06
N PHE A 58 -9.47 -2.29 -4.80
CA PHE A 58 -8.99 -3.30 -5.75
C PHE A 58 -9.95 -3.48 -6.91
N VAL A 59 -11.26 -3.36 -6.67
CA VAL A 59 -12.27 -3.46 -7.74
C VAL A 59 -12.50 -2.15 -8.48
N ARG A 60 -12.29 -1.00 -7.83
CA ARG A 60 -12.46 0.33 -8.46
C ARG A 60 -11.29 0.77 -9.33
N ASN A 61 -10.11 0.20 -9.16
CA ASN A 61 -8.96 0.46 -10.04
C ASN A 61 -8.94 -0.61 -11.16
N PRO A 62 -9.25 -0.25 -12.43
CA PRO A 62 -9.36 -1.23 -13.51
C PRO A 62 -8.06 -2.00 -13.77
N ILE A 63 -6.90 -1.34 -13.62
CA ILE A 63 -5.58 -1.96 -13.83
C ILE A 63 -5.35 -3.02 -12.76
N VAL A 64 -5.60 -2.69 -11.49
CA VAL A 64 -5.45 -3.64 -10.38
C VAL A 64 -6.47 -4.77 -10.48
N ALA A 65 -7.73 -4.46 -10.78
CA ALA A 65 -8.79 -5.45 -10.94
C ALA A 65 -8.49 -6.43 -12.08
N GLN A 66 -7.99 -5.93 -13.21
CA GLN A 66 -7.59 -6.76 -14.34
C GLN A 66 -6.38 -7.63 -13.97
N GLU A 67 -5.42 -7.07 -13.26
CA GLU A 67 -4.22 -7.79 -12.86
C GLU A 67 -4.53 -8.91 -11.85
N LEU A 68 -5.41 -8.65 -10.88
CA LEU A 68 -5.93 -9.68 -9.98
C LEU A 68 -6.66 -10.78 -10.74
N LYS A 69 -7.45 -10.46 -11.78
CA LYS A 69 -8.09 -11.50 -12.60
C LYS A 69 -7.09 -12.35 -13.40
N ARG A 70 -5.92 -11.79 -13.73
CA ARG A 70 -4.91 -12.44 -14.54
C ARG A 70 -3.95 -13.31 -13.71
N GLN A 71 -3.65 -12.88 -12.49
CA GLN A 71 -2.59 -13.48 -11.66
C GLN A 71 -3.06 -13.95 -10.26
N GLY A 72 -4.27 -13.58 -9.83
CA GLY A 72 -4.81 -13.86 -8.50
C GLY A 72 -5.47 -15.21 -8.35
#